data_AF-A0A7L1A8K1-F1
#
_entry.id   AF-A0A7L1A8K1-F1
#
_cell.length_a   1.000
_cell.length_b   1.000
_cell.length_c   1.000
_cell.angle_alpha   90.00
_cell.angle_beta   90.00
_cell.angle_gamma   90.00
#
_symmetry.space_group_name_H-M   'P 1'
#
loop_
_entity.id
_entity.type
_entity.pdbx_description
1 polymer ?
#
loop_
_entity_poly.entity_id
_entity_poly.type
_entity_poly.pdbx_seq_one_letter_code
_entity_poly.pdbx_strand_id
1 'polypeptide(L)'
;PPKLCILNNCSPSQLEGLCSFLQLSVCPEPFLGRFCRWLLALTPDLSYTSAAILAEQLFLRRVMSLTQPPSRHLMAALASFCSKYSQPFCHVVVAAVLQEPGEGAEQTKLVCELVEECLEPHCVQLVLSQVLKMPLSEKLLPVVQAMLGRQEMLPLELLDLLVLTLCRQASAFATSLDYAKLVTTMLTMYQSQVS
;
A
#
# COMPACT_ATOMS: atom_id res chain seq x y z
N PRO A 1 -25.54 0.62 4.55
CA PRO A 1 -26.76 -0.06 5.05
C PRO A 1 -26.81 0.03 6.59
N PRO A 2 -27.97 0.28 7.21
CA PRO A 2 -28.05 0.52 8.66
C PRO A 2 -27.54 -0.67 9.49
N LYS A 3 -27.67 -1.91 8.97
CA LYS A 3 -27.13 -3.11 9.62
C LYS A 3 -25.59 -3.17 9.67
N LEU A 4 -24.87 -2.44 8.81
CA LEU A 4 -23.40 -2.41 8.81
C LEU A 4 -22.83 -1.49 9.89
N CYS A 5 -23.64 -0.63 10.52
CA CYS A 5 -23.20 0.14 11.68
C CYS A 5 -22.78 -0.76 12.85
N ILE A 6 -23.21 -2.04 12.87
CA ILE A 6 -22.77 -3.01 13.87
C ILE A 6 -21.24 -3.19 13.89
N LEU A 7 -20.56 -2.96 12.77
CA LEU A 7 -19.10 -3.06 12.69
C LEU A 7 -18.40 -2.08 13.65
N ASN A 8 -19.01 -0.91 13.90
CA ASN A 8 -18.49 0.08 14.85
C ASN A 8 -18.69 -0.33 16.32
N ASN A 9 -19.58 -1.29 16.58
CA ASN A 9 -19.89 -1.77 17.93
C ASN A 9 -19.13 -3.06 18.27
N CYS A 10 -18.43 -3.66 17.30
CA CYS A 10 -17.66 -4.87 17.50
C CYS A 10 -16.32 -4.55 18.18
N SER A 11 -15.91 -5.39 19.14
CA SER A 11 -14.49 -5.48 19.51
C SER A 11 -13.67 -6.03 18.33
N PRO A 12 -12.34 -5.83 18.33
CA PRO A 12 -11.45 -6.43 17.32
C PRO A 12 -11.68 -7.92 17.09
N SER A 13 -11.74 -8.71 18.17
CA SER A 13 -11.98 -10.15 18.10
C SER A 13 -13.36 -10.52 17.57
N GLN A 14 -14.41 -9.75 17.91
CA GLN A 14 -15.75 -9.95 17.36
C GLN A 14 -15.78 -9.64 15.87
N LEU A 15 -15.08 -8.60 15.44
CA LEU A 15 -15.01 -8.21 14.04
C LEU A 15 -14.28 -9.27 13.21
N GLU A 16 -13.15 -9.80 13.69
CA GLU A 16 -12.45 -10.93 13.08
C GLU A 16 -13.36 -12.17 12.97
N GLY A 17 -14.05 -12.51 14.07
CA GLY A 17 -15.01 -13.61 14.09
C GLY A 17 -16.15 -13.43 13.07
N LEU A 18 -16.67 -12.20 12.95
CA LEU A 18 -17.69 -11.86 11.96
C LEU A 18 -17.14 -11.97 10.52
N CYS A 19 -15.93 -11.50 10.27
CA CYS A 19 -15.28 -11.60 8.96
C CYS A 19 -15.07 -13.06 8.54
N SER A 20 -14.66 -13.92 9.48
CA SER A 20 -14.52 -15.36 9.29
C SER A 20 -15.86 -16.02 9.02
N PHE A 21 -16.89 -15.72 9.82
CA PHE A 21 -18.26 -16.23 9.65
C PHE A 21 -18.84 -15.86 8.28
N LEU A 22 -18.61 -14.64 7.81
CA LEU A 22 -19.03 -14.16 6.50
C LEU A 22 -18.10 -14.59 5.36
N GLN A 23 -17.01 -15.29 5.68
CA GLN A 23 -16.01 -15.77 4.72
C GLN A 23 -15.46 -14.66 3.80
N LEU A 24 -15.21 -13.46 4.36
CA LEU A 24 -14.78 -12.29 3.59
C LEU A 24 -13.45 -12.50 2.84
N SER A 25 -12.57 -13.37 3.36
CA SER A 25 -11.29 -13.69 2.74
C SER A 25 -11.38 -14.56 1.47
N VAL A 26 -12.54 -15.18 1.21
CA VAL A 26 -12.77 -16.06 0.05
C VAL A 26 -14.01 -15.68 -0.78
N CYS A 27 -14.77 -14.66 -0.37
CA CYS A 27 -15.92 -14.18 -1.12
C CYS A 27 -15.56 -13.69 -2.55
N PRO A 28 -16.48 -13.76 -3.53
CA PRO A 28 -16.16 -13.36 -4.90
C PRO A 28 -15.92 -11.85 -5.03
N GLU A 29 -14.96 -11.45 -5.85
CA GLU A 29 -14.50 -10.06 -5.97
C GLU A 29 -15.60 -9.02 -6.32
N PRO A 30 -16.62 -9.33 -7.15
CA PRO A 30 -17.72 -8.38 -7.37
C PRO A 30 -18.47 -7.99 -6.09
N PHE A 31 -18.49 -8.86 -5.08
CA PHE A 31 -19.07 -8.55 -3.78
C PHE A 31 -18.18 -7.60 -2.97
N LEU A 32 -16.86 -7.70 -3.10
CA LEU A 32 -15.91 -6.78 -2.43
C LEU A 32 -16.19 -5.34 -2.83
N GLY A 33 -16.29 -5.05 -4.12
CA GLY A 33 -16.55 -3.69 -4.58
C GLY A 33 -17.88 -3.12 -4.05
N ARG A 34 -18.91 -3.96 -3.93
CA ARG A 34 -20.19 -3.55 -3.32
C ARG A 34 -20.04 -3.32 -1.81
N PHE A 35 -19.31 -4.20 -1.13
CA PHE A 35 -19.05 -4.10 0.30
C PHE A 35 -18.24 -2.85 0.64
N CYS A 36 -17.17 -2.56 -0.08
CA CYS A 36 -16.38 -1.34 0.07
C CYS A 36 -17.22 -0.07 -0.09
N ARG A 37 -18.11 -0.01 -1.10
CA ARG A 37 -19.06 1.11 -1.23
C ARG A 37 -19.97 1.27 -0.01
N TRP A 38 -20.39 0.17 0.60
CA TRP A 38 -21.17 0.25 1.83
C TRP A 38 -20.36 0.73 3.02
N LEU A 39 -19.09 0.35 3.13
CA LEU A 39 -18.18 0.84 4.17
C LEU A 39 -17.92 2.34 3.99
N LEU A 40 -17.70 2.80 2.76
CA LEU A 40 -17.52 4.22 2.45
C LEU A 40 -18.74 5.07 2.85
N ALA A 41 -19.94 4.51 2.74
CA ALA A 41 -21.19 5.17 3.11
C ALA A 41 -21.54 5.03 4.60
N LEU A 42 -20.70 4.39 5.42
CA LEU A 42 -20.93 4.31 6.87
C LEU A 42 -20.73 5.67 7.53
N THR A 43 -21.63 5.97 8.46
CA THR A 43 -21.55 7.09 9.39
C THR A 43 -21.93 6.59 10.79
N PRO A 44 -21.07 6.77 11.81
CA PRO A 44 -19.69 7.27 11.72
C PRO A 44 -18.75 6.33 10.95
N ASP A 45 -17.61 6.86 10.54
CA ASP A 45 -16.56 6.11 9.87
C ASP A 45 -16.01 5.01 10.79
N LEU A 46 -15.47 3.96 10.18
CA LEU A 46 -14.75 2.91 10.90
C LEU A 46 -13.56 3.49 11.66
N SER A 47 -13.33 2.99 12.87
CA SER A 47 -12.09 3.24 13.59
C SER A 47 -10.88 2.68 12.83
N TYR A 48 -9.69 3.21 13.10
CA TYR A 48 -8.43 2.73 12.50
C TYR A 48 -8.28 1.20 12.64
N THR A 49 -8.48 0.67 13.85
CA THR A 49 -8.35 -0.76 14.15
C THR A 49 -9.36 -1.59 13.35
N SER A 50 -10.61 -1.16 13.25
CA SER A 50 -11.64 -1.88 12.50
C SER A 50 -11.36 -1.87 11.01
N ALA A 51 -10.91 -0.73 10.48
CA ALA A 51 -10.52 -0.60 9.08
C ALA A 51 -9.28 -1.46 8.76
N ALA A 52 -8.31 -1.56 9.68
CA ALA A 52 -7.14 -2.42 9.52
C ALA A 52 -7.54 -3.91 9.43
N ILE A 53 -8.39 -4.38 10.35
CA ILE A 53 -8.92 -5.75 10.34
C ILE A 53 -9.66 -6.03 9.04
N LEU A 54 -10.53 -5.11 8.60
CA LEU A 54 -11.25 -5.27 7.35
C LEU A 54 -10.33 -5.26 6.13
N ALA A 55 -9.28 -4.42 6.10
CA ALA A 55 -8.29 -4.42 5.04
C ALA A 55 -7.60 -5.78 4.93
N GLU A 56 -7.23 -6.37 6.08
CA GLU A 56 -6.62 -7.69 6.15
C GLU A 56 -7.56 -8.77 5.59
N GLN A 57 -8.77 -8.83 6.14
CA GLN A 57 -9.75 -9.86 5.83
C GLN A 57 -10.27 -9.77 4.40
N LEU A 58 -10.36 -8.58 3.82
CA LEU A 58 -10.86 -8.37 2.46
C LEU A 58 -9.76 -8.54 1.41
N PHE A 59 -8.52 -8.14 1.69
CA PHE A 59 -7.53 -7.96 0.62
C PHE A 59 -6.25 -8.76 0.81
N LEU A 60 -5.75 -8.93 2.03
CA LEU A 60 -4.38 -9.43 2.24
C LEU A 60 -4.17 -10.78 1.55
N ARG A 61 -5.02 -11.77 1.83
CA ARG A 61 -4.89 -13.10 1.20
C ARG A 61 -4.94 -13.04 -0.33
N ARG A 62 -5.79 -12.19 -0.90
CA ARG A 62 -5.97 -12.08 -2.36
C ARG A 62 -4.74 -11.45 -2.99
N VAL A 63 -4.25 -10.37 -2.41
CA VAL A 63 -3.02 -9.68 -2.86
C VAL A 63 -1.83 -10.61 -2.76
N MET A 64 -1.63 -11.28 -1.62
CA MET A 64 -0.49 -12.17 -1.43
C MET A 64 -0.52 -13.41 -2.34
N SER A 65 -1.69 -13.82 -2.83
CA SER A 65 -1.85 -14.97 -3.74
C SER A 65 -1.89 -14.60 -5.23
N LEU A 66 -1.64 -13.34 -5.59
CA LEU A 66 -1.58 -12.92 -6.99
C LEU A 66 -0.47 -13.66 -7.74
N THR A 67 -0.85 -14.25 -8.87
CA THR A 67 0.04 -14.88 -9.86
C THR A 67 -0.08 -14.22 -11.23
N GLN A 68 -1.01 -13.27 -11.36
CA GLN A 68 -1.33 -12.49 -12.55
C GLN A 68 -1.75 -11.08 -12.10
N PRO A 69 -1.83 -10.11 -13.02
CA PRO A 69 -2.34 -8.79 -12.71
C PRO A 69 -3.73 -8.89 -12.06
N PRO A 70 -4.01 -8.05 -11.05
CA PRO A 70 -5.27 -8.09 -10.33
C PRO A 70 -6.45 -7.83 -11.27
N SER A 71 -7.56 -8.53 -11.03
CA SER A 71 -8.76 -8.32 -11.83
C SER A 71 -9.29 -6.89 -11.64
N ARG A 72 -10.02 -6.38 -12.64
CA ARG A 72 -10.70 -5.08 -12.56
C ARG A 72 -11.58 -4.93 -11.31
N HIS A 73 -12.18 -6.02 -10.82
CA HIS A 73 -13.06 -5.97 -9.66
C HIS A 73 -12.25 -5.84 -8.37
N LEU A 74 -11.12 -6.55 -8.28
CA LEU A 74 -10.19 -6.42 -7.17
C LEU A 74 -9.59 -5.01 -7.13
N MET A 75 -9.10 -4.50 -8.27
CA MET A 75 -8.56 -3.13 -8.35
C MET A 75 -9.58 -2.07 -7.95
N ALA A 76 -10.81 -2.15 -8.46
CA ALA A 76 -11.86 -1.21 -8.08
C ALA A 76 -12.20 -1.28 -6.57
N ALA A 77 -12.14 -2.46 -5.96
CA ALA A 77 -12.39 -2.62 -4.53
C ALA A 77 -11.23 -2.07 -3.68
N LEU A 78 -9.98 -2.31 -4.09
CA LEU A 78 -8.79 -1.74 -3.43
C LEU A 78 -8.83 -0.21 -3.48
N ALA A 79 -8.99 0.36 -4.68
CA ALA A 79 -9.09 1.81 -4.89
C ALA A 79 -10.23 2.43 -4.08
N SER A 80 -11.41 1.80 -4.10
CA SER A 80 -12.57 2.25 -3.32
C SER A 80 -12.33 2.18 -1.81
N PHE A 81 -11.56 1.22 -1.30
CA PHE A 81 -11.32 1.13 0.14
C PHE A 81 -10.25 2.12 0.59
N CYS A 82 -9.13 2.17 -0.14
CA CYS A 82 -8.00 3.03 0.21
C CYS A 82 -8.29 4.52 0.02
N SER A 83 -9.32 4.90 -0.75
CA SER A 83 -9.71 6.31 -0.90
C SER A 83 -10.24 6.95 0.40
N LYS A 84 -10.61 6.15 1.39
CA LYS A 84 -11.11 6.65 2.70
C LYS A 84 -10.34 6.07 3.88
N TYR A 85 -9.91 4.81 3.76
CA TYR A 85 -9.16 4.11 4.80
C TYR A 85 -7.71 3.86 4.36
N SER A 86 -7.09 4.89 3.77
CA SER A 86 -5.76 4.87 3.18
C SER A 86 -4.67 4.39 4.15
N GLN A 87 -4.61 4.97 5.34
CA GLN A 87 -3.58 4.64 6.33
C GLN A 87 -3.71 3.21 6.89
N PRO A 88 -4.87 2.73 7.38
CA PRO A 88 -5.05 1.32 7.76
C PRO A 88 -4.73 0.37 6.60
N PHE A 89 -5.16 0.71 5.39
CA PHE A 89 -4.90 -0.09 4.20
C PHE A 89 -3.39 -0.22 3.92
N CYS A 90 -2.65 0.88 3.97
CA CYS A 90 -1.20 0.88 3.75
C CYS A 90 -0.47 0.07 4.81
N HIS A 91 -0.83 0.23 6.08
CA HIS A 91 -0.20 -0.48 7.20
C HIS A 91 -0.42 -2.00 7.16
N VAL A 92 -1.50 -2.46 6.54
CA VAL A 92 -1.84 -3.89 6.49
C VAL A 92 -1.42 -4.49 5.16
N VAL A 93 -1.97 -3.98 4.05
CA VAL A 93 -1.84 -4.62 2.73
C VAL A 93 -0.52 -4.25 2.08
N VAL A 94 -0.22 -2.94 2.00
CA VAL A 94 1.01 -2.47 1.33
C VAL A 94 2.24 -2.91 2.13
N ALA A 95 2.23 -2.74 3.46
CA ALA A 95 3.34 -3.17 4.32
C ALA A 95 3.62 -4.67 4.19
N ALA A 96 2.60 -5.52 4.10
CA ALA A 96 2.80 -6.96 3.93
C ALA A 96 3.49 -7.31 2.60
N VAL A 97 3.11 -6.63 1.50
CA VAL A 97 3.78 -6.82 0.21
C VAL A 97 5.25 -6.39 0.26
N LEU A 98 5.53 -5.26 0.92
CA LEU A 98 6.89 -4.73 1.04
C LEU A 98 7.80 -5.63 1.89
N GLN A 99 7.24 -6.31 2.90
CA GLN A 99 7.97 -7.17 3.83
C GLN A 99 8.11 -8.62 3.37
N GLU A 100 7.33 -9.06 2.38
CA GLU A 100 7.34 -10.46 1.94
C GLU A 100 8.72 -10.84 1.37
N PRO A 101 9.35 -11.95 1.79
CA PRO A 101 10.63 -12.38 1.23
C PRO A 101 10.42 -13.27 0.00
N GLY A 102 10.27 -12.69 -1.18
CA GLY A 102 10.12 -13.43 -2.44
C GLY A 102 10.07 -12.58 -3.70
N GLU A 103 9.98 -13.24 -4.86
CA GLU A 103 9.80 -12.65 -6.20
C GLU A 103 8.32 -12.31 -6.49
N GLY A 104 7.67 -11.59 -5.57
CA GLY A 104 6.29 -11.13 -5.73
C GLY A 104 6.14 -10.01 -6.77
N ALA A 105 6.43 -10.30 -8.04
CA ALA A 105 6.43 -9.31 -9.11
C ALA A 105 5.04 -8.68 -9.33
N GLU A 106 3.96 -9.46 -9.25
CA GLU A 106 2.59 -8.97 -9.43
C GLU A 106 2.11 -8.14 -8.23
N GLN A 107 2.53 -8.51 -7.02
CA GLN A 107 2.24 -7.76 -5.80
C GLN A 107 2.96 -6.40 -5.81
N THR A 108 4.21 -6.40 -6.27
CA THR A 108 5.03 -5.19 -6.38
C THR A 108 4.45 -4.25 -7.44
N LYS A 109 4.07 -4.76 -8.61
CA LYS A 109 3.36 -4.00 -9.65
C LYS A 109 2.06 -3.40 -9.13
N LEU A 110 1.27 -4.19 -8.40
CA LEU A 110 0.04 -3.70 -7.75
C LEU A 110 0.34 -2.53 -6.80
N VAL A 111 1.38 -2.63 -5.98
CA VAL A 111 1.77 -1.52 -5.10
C VAL A 111 2.16 -0.28 -5.89
N CYS A 112 2.90 -0.42 -7.00
CA CYS A 112 3.18 0.71 -7.90
C CYS A 112 1.90 1.36 -8.43
N GLU A 113 0.97 0.56 -8.97
CA GLU A 113 -0.33 1.05 -9.48
C GLU A 113 -1.15 1.76 -8.38
N LEU A 114 -1.16 1.23 -7.16
CA LEU A 114 -1.86 1.86 -6.03
C LEU A 114 -1.23 3.21 -5.65
N VAL A 115 0.09 3.29 -5.63
CA VAL A 115 0.82 4.54 -5.36
C VAL A 115 0.55 5.59 -6.44
N GLU A 116 0.53 5.17 -7.70
CA GLU A 116 0.35 6.04 -8.85
C GLU A 116 -1.09 6.55 -8.98
N GLU A 117 -2.09 5.72 -8.72
CA GLU A 117 -3.47 6.05 -9.10
C GLU A 117 -4.43 6.18 -7.90
N CYS A 118 -4.11 5.58 -6.75
CA CYS A 118 -5.12 5.36 -5.69
C CYS A 118 -4.79 5.99 -4.34
N LEU A 119 -3.51 6.04 -3.96
CA LEU A 119 -3.10 6.53 -2.64
C LEU A 119 -2.94 8.05 -2.63
N GLU A 120 -3.37 8.65 -1.52
CA GLU A 120 -3.16 10.07 -1.26
C GLU A 120 -1.67 10.38 -1.06
N PRO A 121 -1.19 11.56 -1.46
CA PRO A 121 0.23 11.93 -1.36
C PRO A 121 0.81 11.75 0.05
N HIS A 122 0.06 12.08 1.10
CA HIS A 122 0.53 11.90 2.48
C HIS A 122 0.75 10.41 2.83
N CYS A 123 -0.14 9.53 2.37
CA CYS A 123 0.03 8.10 2.58
C CYS A 123 1.22 7.54 1.81
N VAL A 124 1.47 8.02 0.59
CA VAL A 124 2.66 7.65 -0.18
C VAL A 124 3.94 8.01 0.57
N GLN A 125 4.01 9.18 1.22
CA GLN A 125 5.16 9.55 2.07
C GLN A 125 5.33 8.62 3.28
N LEU A 126 4.23 8.24 3.93
CA LEU A 126 4.26 7.29 5.05
C LEU A 126 4.81 5.92 4.60
N VAL A 127 4.36 5.41 3.46
CA VAL A 127 4.87 4.15 2.92
C VAL A 127 6.34 4.28 2.53
N LEU A 128 6.74 5.36 1.87
CA LEU A 128 8.14 5.63 1.53
C LEU A 128 9.03 5.62 2.78
N SER A 129 8.61 6.27 3.86
CA SER A 129 9.33 6.25 5.15
C SER A 129 9.48 4.82 5.71
N GLN A 130 8.49 3.96 5.54
CA GLN A 130 8.57 2.55 5.98
C GLN A 130 9.54 1.75 5.11
N VAL A 131 9.49 1.91 3.78
CA VAL A 131 10.36 1.22 2.82
C VAL A 131 11.83 1.60 3.03
N LEU A 132 12.13 2.86 3.30
CA LEU A 132 13.51 3.30 3.51
C LEU A 132 14.12 2.83 4.84
N LYS A 133 13.29 2.41 5.80
CA LYS A 133 13.75 1.84 7.09
C LYS A 133 14.16 0.36 6.98
N MET A 134 13.85 -0.31 5.88
CA MET A 134 14.23 -1.71 5.65
C MET A 134 15.38 -1.83 4.62
N PRO A 135 16.10 -2.96 4.57
CA PRO A 135 17.07 -3.20 3.50
C PRO A 135 16.36 -3.22 2.13
N LEU A 136 16.67 -2.25 1.27
CA LEU A 136 16.16 -2.24 -0.10
C LEU A 136 16.64 -3.51 -0.83
N SER A 137 15.70 -4.13 -1.54
CA SER A 137 15.95 -5.21 -2.49
C SER A 137 15.60 -4.71 -3.90
N GLU A 138 16.10 -5.39 -4.93
CA GLU A 138 15.92 -4.96 -6.32
C GLU A 138 14.43 -4.81 -6.69
N LYS A 139 13.58 -5.69 -6.17
CA LYS A 139 12.12 -5.62 -6.35
C LYS A 139 11.46 -4.38 -5.75
N LEU A 140 12.06 -3.74 -4.75
CA LEU A 140 11.49 -2.53 -4.12
C LEU A 140 11.87 -1.27 -4.88
N LEU A 141 12.88 -1.32 -5.76
CA LEU A 141 13.34 -0.15 -6.52
C LEU A 141 12.22 0.45 -7.40
N PRO A 142 11.42 -0.34 -8.15
CA PRO A 142 10.28 0.19 -8.91
C PRO A 142 9.21 0.82 -8.01
N VAL A 143 9.03 0.32 -6.79
CA VAL A 143 8.06 0.88 -5.84
C VAL A 143 8.53 2.23 -5.33
N VAL A 144 9.80 2.34 -4.92
CA VAL A 144 10.37 3.63 -4.52
C VAL A 144 10.32 4.62 -5.69
N GLN A 145 10.64 4.17 -6.91
CA GLN A 145 10.53 4.97 -8.12
C GLN A 145 9.12 5.56 -8.31
N ALA A 146 8.09 4.71 -8.22
CA ALA A 146 6.68 5.13 -8.33
C ALA A 146 6.31 6.15 -7.23
N MET A 147 6.78 5.94 -6.00
CA MET A 147 6.55 6.86 -4.89
C MET A 147 7.20 8.21 -5.13
N LEU A 148 8.45 8.25 -5.59
CA LEU A 148 9.12 9.51 -5.93
C LEU A 148 8.37 10.22 -7.05
N GLY A 149 8.01 9.53 -8.14
CA GLY A 149 7.27 10.10 -9.26
C GLY A 149 5.93 10.74 -8.89
N ARG A 150 5.35 10.36 -7.74
CA ARG A 150 4.11 10.93 -7.21
C ARG A 150 4.32 12.09 -6.22
N GLN A 151 5.55 12.34 -5.78
CA GLN A 151 5.86 13.35 -4.78
C GLN A 151 6.55 14.55 -5.42
N GLU A 152 5.85 15.68 -5.51
CA GLU A 152 6.45 16.94 -5.96
C GLU A 152 7.50 17.45 -4.97
N MET A 153 7.26 17.27 -3.67
CA MET A 153 8.16 17.69 -2.60
C MET A 153 8.21 16.66 -1.48
N LEU A 154 9.42 16.37 -0.99
CA LEU A 154 9.64 15.52 0.16
C LEU A 154 10.02 16.38 1.38
N PRO A 155 9.58 16.01 2.59
CA PRO A 155 10.17 16.56 3.81
C PRO A 155 11.68 16.29 3.83
N LEU A 156 12.47 17.25 4.32
CA LEU A 156 13.94 17.16 4.33
C LEU A 156 14.44 15.90 5.04
N GLU A 157 13.80 15.52 6.14
CA GLU A 157 14.16 14.32 6.90
C GLU A 157 13.96 13.04 6.07
N LEU A 158 12.94 13.02 5.22
CA LEU A 158 12.65 11.89 4.33
C LEU A 158 13.60 11.87 3.13
N LEU A 159 13.96 13.06 2.62
CA LEU A 159 14.95 13.21 1.56
C LEU A 159 16.34 12.76 2.02
N ASP A 160 16.77 13.17 3.22
CA ASP A 160 18.04 12.75 3.81
C ASP A 160 18.08 11.23 4.01
N LEU A 161 16.99 10.66 4.52
CA LEU A 161 16.87 9.21 4.67
C LEU A 161 16.96 8.49 3.32
N LEU A 162 16.33 9.04 2.27
CA LEU A 162 16.42 8.50 0.91
C LEU A 162 17.87 8.51 0.41
N VAL A 163 18.55 9.66 0.48
CA VAL A 163 19.95 9.81 0.05
C VAL A 163 20.85 8.84 0.78
N LEU A 164 20.77 8.80 2.11
CA LEU A 164 21.57 7.90 2.94
C LEU A 164 21.32 6.43 2.58
N THR A 165 20.06 6.06 2.35
CA THR A 165 19.69 4.69 2.00
C THR A 165 20.24 4.30 0.63
N LEU A 166 20.13 5.17 -0.37
CA LEU A 166 20.67 4.92 -1.71
C LEU A 166 22.21 4.81 -1.67
N CYS A 167 22.89 5.78 -1.06
CA CYS A 167 24.35 5.75 -0.90
C CYS A 167 24.85 4.46 -0.25
N ARG A 168 24.17 3.98 0.79
CA ARG A 168 24.52 2.72 1.47
C ARG A 168 24.39 1.49 0.57
N GLN A 169 23.45 1.51 -0.37
CA GLN A 169 23.14 0.36 -1.25
C GLN A 169 23.80 0.45 -2.62
N ALA A 170 24.54 1.52 -2.91
CA ALA A 170 25.12 1.77 -4.23
C ALA A 170 26.03 0.63 -4.73
N SER A 171 26.82 0.01 -3.85
CA SER A 171 27.68 -1.12 -4.21
C SER A 171 26.87 -2.39 -4.50
N ALA A 172 25.80 -2.63 -3.75
CA ALA A 172 24.92 -3.79 -3.93
C ALA A 172 24.15 -3.73 -5.27
N PHE A 173 23.81 -2.53 -5.73
CA PHE A 173 23.05 -2.30 -6.96
C PHE A 173 23.88 -1.73 -8.12
N ALA A 174 25.20 -1.91 -8.11
CA ALA A 174 26.09 -1.31 -9.10
C ALA A 174 25.76 -1.64 -10.57
N THR A 175 25.15 -2.80 -10.83
CA THR A 175 24.73 -3.23 -12.17
C THR A 175 23.22 -3.11 -12.41
N SER A 176 22.46 -2.62 -11.43
CA SER A 176 21.00 -2.56 -11.53
C SER A 176 20.56 -1.32 -12.30
N LEU A 177 19.87 -1.55 -13.41
CA LEU A 177 19.32 -0.47 -14.23
C LEU A 177 18.23 0.31 -13.49
N ASP A 178 17.43 -0.36 -12.68
CA ASP A 178 16.35 0.29 -11.95
C ASP A 178 16.89 1.15 -10.81
N TYR A 179 18.01 0.76 -10.20
CA TYR A 179 18.73 1.62 -9.27
C TYR A 179 19.29 2.87 -9.96
N ALA A 180 19.89 2.72 -11.15
CA ALA A 180 20.41 3.86 -11.92
C ALA A 180 19.29 4.84 -12.29
N LYS A 181 18.12 4.34 -12.72
CA LYS A 181 16.92 5.16 -12.97
C LYS A 181 16.47 5.89 -11.71
N LEU A 182 16.42 5.19 -10.58
CA LEU A 182 16.01 5.75 -9.30
C LEU A 182 16.87 6.91 -8.84
N VAL A 183 18.19 6.74 -8.88
CA VAL A 183 19.14 7.81 -8.56
C VAL A 183 18.97 8.99 -9.53
N THR A 184 18.80 8.72 -10.82
CA THR A 184 18.59 9.77 -11.83
C THR A 184 17.32 10.57 -11.56
N THR A 185 16.20 9.90 -11.27
CA THR A 185 14.93 10.56 -10.91
C THR A 185 15.09 11.39 -9.65
N MET A 186 15.76 10.86 -8.62
CA MET A 186 15.99 11.59 -7.39
C MET A 186 16.80 12.88 -7.63
N LEU A 187 17.91 12.78 -8.38
CA LEU A 187 18.77 13.92 -8.71
C LEU A 187 18.07 14.96 -9.59
N THR A 188 17.21 14.53 -10.51
CA THR A 188 16.53 15.44 -11.44
C THR A 188 15.32 16.11 -10.81
N MET A 189 14.53 15.40 -10.01
CA MET A 189 13.31 15.97 -9.41
C MET A 189 13.59 16.76 -8.14
N TYR A 190 14.57 16.34 -7.33
CA TYR A 190 14.86 16.98 -6.05
C TYR A 190 16.15 17.79 -6.07
N GLN A 191 16.67 18.14 -7.25
CA GLN A 191 17.90 18.92 -7.41
C GLN A 191 17.92 20.19 -6.55
N SER A 192 16.78 20.88 -6.45
CA SER A 192 16.67 22.12 -5.68
C SER A 192 16.70 21.91 -4.15
N GLN A 193 16.54 20.66 -3.68
CA GLN A 193 16.51 20.30 -2.27
C GLN A 193 17.79 19.59 -1.82
N VAL A 194 18.56 19.03 -2.77
CA VAL A 194 19.87 18.42 -2.54
C VAL A 194 20.94 19.50 -2.74
N SER A 195 21.25 20.24 -1.68
CA SER A 195 22.33 21.24 -1.66
C SER A 195 23.64 20.67 -1.15
#